data_AF-A0A9X3B2I7-F1
#
_entry.id   AF-A0A9X3B2I7-F1
#
_cell.length_a   1.000
_cell.length_b   1.000
_cell.length_c   1.000
_cell.angle_alpha   90.00
_cell.angle_beta   90.00
_cell.angle_gamma   90.00
#
_symmetry.space_group_name_H-M   'P 1'
#
loop_
_entity.id
_entity.type
_entity.pdbx_description
1 polymer ?
#
loop_
_entity_poly.entity_id
_entity_poly.type
_entity_poly.pdbx_seq_one_letter_code
_entity_poly.pdbx_strand_id
1 'polypeptide(L)'
;MTKVFKYFVSIIVFPLLMLLTGCDSGGAFSGATAKLERIDISASPLTTRGVSQLTLAAGNKQAFEAVGYYSDGSSRALTDLSVSDWHTSDQDVGYFNDPGVLIGGDTPGIVTV
;
A
#
# COMPACT_ATOMS: atom_id res chain seq x y z
N MET A 1 60.32 -11.25 -38.27
CA MET A 1 58.86 -11.34 -38.53
C MET A 1 58.02 -11.54 -37.26
N THR A 2 58.52 -11.17 -36.06
CA THR A 2 57.82 -11.39 -34.78
C THR A 2 57.21 -10.11 -34.17
N LYS A 3 57.70 -8.93 -34.54
CA LYS A 3 57.16 -7.64 -34.07
C LYS A 3 55.80 -7.32 -34.70
N VAL A 4 55.62 -7.59 -35.99
CA VAL A 4 54.36 -7.35 -36.73
C VAL A 4 53.25 -8.27 -36.21
N PHE A 5 53.57 -9.52 -35.87
CA PHE A 5 52.64 -10.48 -35.27
C PHE A 5 52.16 -10.03 -33.87
N LYS A 6 53.04 -9.47 -33.03
CA LYS A 6 52.65 -8.88 -31.73
C LYS A 6 51.74 -7.65 -31.88
N TYR A 7 52.01 -6.79 -32.87
CA TYR A 7 51.15 -5.63 -33.15
C TYR A 7 49.78 -6.05 -33.69
N PHE A 8 49.71 -7.05 -34.57
CA PHE A 8 48.44 -7.58 -35.09
C PHE A 8 47.58 -8.23 -34.01
N VAL A 9 48.19 -9.00 -33.10
CA VAL A 9 47.48 -9.58 -31.95
C VAL A 9 46.98 -8.46 -31.02
N SER A 10 47.79 -7.42 -30.77
CA SER A 10 47.38 -6.27 -29.97
C SER A 10 46.25 -5.45 -30.62
N ILE A 11 46.22 -5.33 -31.95
CA ILE A 11 45.22 -4.54 -32.69
C ILE A 11 43.86 -5.24 -32.80
N ILE A 12 43.83 -6.57 -32.67
CA ILE A 12 42.60 -7.38 -32.66
C ILE A 12 42.05 -7.56 -31.24
N VAL A 13 42.92 -7.68 -30.24
CA VAL A 13 42.51 -7.88 -28.84
C VAL A 13 41.98 -6.60 -28.19
N PHE A 14 42.48 -5.42 -28.58
CA PHE A 14 42.05 -4.13 -28.02
C PHE A 14 40.59 -3.73 -28.37
N PRO A 15 40.10 -3.86 -29.63
CA PRO A 15 38.69 -3.60 -29.95
C PRO A 15 37.75 -4.70 -29.45
N LEU A 16 38.22 -5.95 -29.30
CA LEU A 16 37.41 -7.05 -28.77
C LEU A 16 37.12 -6.88 -27.26
N LEU A 17 38.00 -6.19 -26.52
CA LEU A 17 37.80 -5.89 -25.09
C LEU A 17 36.78 -4.77 -24.84
N MET A 18 36.49 -3.93 -25.84
CA MET A 18 35.52 -2.83 -25.74
C MET A 18 34.07 -3.26 -26.01
N LEU A 19 33.85 -4.47 -26.55
CA LEU A 19 32.52 -5.01 -26.84
C LEU A 19 31.88 -5.75 -25.65
N LEU A 20 32.61 -5.96 -24.55
CA LEU A 20 32.16 -6.70 -23.36
C LEU A 20 31.53 -5.82 -22.27
N THR A 21 31.56 -4.49 -22.40
CA THR A 21 30.90 -3.56 -21.47
C THR A 21 29.65 -2.98 -22.10
N GLY A 22 28.59 -3.78 -22.16
CA GLY A 22 27.32 -3.39 -22.78
C GLY A 22 26.13 -4.13 -22.20
N CYS A 23 26.06 -4.24 -20.87
CA CYS A 23 24.81 -4.59 -20.18
C CYS A 23 24.44 -3.41 -19.28
N ASP A 24 23.88 -2.36 -19.89
CA ASP A 24 23.12 -1.35 -19.17
C ASP A 24 21.78 -2.00 -18.77
N SER A 25 21.78 -2.66 -17.62
CA SER A 25 20.58 -3.22 -17.00
C SER A 25 19.90 -2.14 -16.15
N GLY A 26 19.68 -0.95 -16.74
CA GLY A 26 19.23 0.23 -16.00
C GLY A 26 17.77 0.61 -16.19
N GLY A 27 16.96 -0.12 -16.97
CA GLY A 27 15.67 0.42 -17.43
C GLY A 27 14.49 -0.54 -17.61
N ALA A 28 14.57 -1.81 -17.20
CA ALA A 28 13.54 -2.81 -17.53
C ALA A 28 12.40 -2.96 -16.50
N PHE A 29 12.41 -2.21 -15.39
CA PHE A 29 11.25 -2.12 -14.50
C PHE A 29 10.62 -0.74 -14.65
N SER A 30 9.96 -0.50 -15.80
CA SER A 30 8.75 0.31 -15.76
C SER A 30 7.73 -0.48 -14.95
N GLY A 31 7.88 -0.45 -13.62
CA GLY A 31 6.97 -1.10 -12.70
C GLY A 31 5.59 -0.60 -13.03
N ALA A 32 4.73 -1.48 -13.50
CA ALA A 32 3.32 -1.18 -13.61
C ALA A 32 2.88 -0.77 -12.19
N THR A 33 2.65 0.53 -11.98
CA THR A 33 2.14 1.02 -10.70
C THR A 33 0.77 0.39 -10.52
N ALA A 34 0.67 -0.54 -9.57
CA ALA A 34 -0.58 -1.20 -9.27
C ALA A 34 -1.61 -0.14 -8.87
N LYS A 35 -2.76 -0.13 -9.54
CA LYS A 35 -3.84 0.81 -9.28
C LYS A 35 -4.73 0.25 -8.17
N LEU A 36 -5.14 1.10 -7.22
CA LEU A 36 -6.13 0.71 -6.22
C LEU A 36 -7.50 0.52 -6.89
N GLU A 37 -8.12 -0.63 -6.67
CA GLU A 37 -9.42 -1.01 -7.26
C GLU A 37 -10.56 -1.05 -6.24
N ARG A 38 -10.28 -1.48 -5.00
CA ARG A 38 -11.28 -1.60 -3.93
C ARG A 38 -10.65 -1.36 -2.56
N ILE A 39 -11.45 -0.85 -1.62
CA ILE A 39 -11.11 -0.76 -0.20
C ILE A 39 -12.17 -1.55 0.57
N ASP A 40 -11.73 -2.42 1.46
CA ASP A 40 -12.58 -3.01 2.49
C ASP A 40 -12.23 -2.45 3.85
N ILE A 41 -13.26 -2.12 4.63
CA ILE A 41 -13.14 -1.64 5.99
C ILE A 41 -13.79 -2.67 6.90
N SER A 42 -13.08 -3.08 7.95
CA SER A 42 -13.58 -4.05 8.91
C SER A 42 -13.20 -3.66 10.34
N ALA A 43 -14.08 -3.94 11.30
CA ALA A 43 -13.79 -3.69 12.71
C ALA A 43 -12.79 -4.73 13.24
N SER A 44 -11.69 -4.28 13.84
CA SER A 44 -10.63 -5.15 14.37
C SER A 44 -9.98 -4.53 15.62
N PRO A 45 -9.89 -5.25 16.75
CA PRO A 45 -10.57 -6.51 17.02
C PRO A 45 -12.09 -6.30 17.17
N LEU A 46 -12.90 -7.29 16.80
CA LEU A 46 -14.34 -7.27 17.08
C LEU A 46 -14.55 -7.36 18.60
N THR A 47 -14.94 -6.25 19.21
CA THR A 47 -15.25 -6.21 20.65
C THR A 47 -16.68 -6.66 20.96
N THR A 48 -17.53 -6.79 19.94
CA THR A 48 -18.95 -7.14 20.07
C THR A 48 -19.19 -8.62 19.77
N ARG A 49 -20.19 -9.21 20.44
CA ARG A 49 -20.55 -10.63 20.29
C ARG A 49 -21.96 -10.73 19.70
N GLY A 50 -22.12 -11.40 18.57
CA GLY A 50 -23.40 -12.05 18.20
C GLY A 50 -24.32 -11.36 17.19
N VAL A 51 -23.97 -10.22 16.58
CA VAL A 51 -24.76 -9.61 15.49
C VAL A 51 -23.84 -8.96 14.45
N SER A 52 -24.27 -8.95 13.19
CA SER A 52 -23.54 -8.28 12.08
C SER A 52 -23.43 -6.76 12.24
N GLN A 53 -24.08 -6.20 13.26
CA GLN A 53 -24.02 -4.79 13.61
C GLN A 53 -23.19 -4.59 14.88
N LEU A 54 -22.19 -3.73 14.77
CA LEU A 54 -21.42 -3.24 15.92
C LEU A 54 -22.35 -2.41 16.82
N THR A 55 -22.51 -2.82 18.07
CA THR A 55 -23.12 -1.99 19.12
C THR A 55 -22.03 -1.39 19.98
N LEU A 56 -21.98 -0.05 20.07
CA LEU A 56 -20.97 0.69 20.81
C LEU A 56 -21.66 1.61 21.81
N ALA A 57 -21.30 1.51 23.09
CA ALA A 57 -21.81 2.43 24.11
C ALA A 57 -21.13 3.80 23.97
N ALA A 58 -21.79 4.86 24.44
CA ALA A 58 -21.23 6.21 24.49
C ALA A 58 -19.85 6.22 25.18
N GLY A 59 -18.88 6.91 24.58
CA GLY A 59 -17.49 7.01 25.04
C GLY A 59 -16.62 5.77 24.79
N ASN A 60 -17.19 4.61 24.44
CA ASN A 60 -16.40 3.44 24.05
C ASN A 60 -15.80 3.61 22.66
N LYS A 61 -14.72 2.88 22.40
CA LYS A 61 -13.95 2.95 21.16
C LYS A 61 -14.02 1.64 20.38
N GLN A 62 -14.12 1.73 19.06
CA GLN A 62 -13.92 0.61 18.14
C GLN A 62 -12.92 0.99 17.06
N ALA A 63 -11.87 0.19 16.91
CA ALA A 63 -10.90 0.33 15.83
C ALA A 63 -11.35 -0.39 14.55
N PHE A 64 -10.97 0.18 13.42
CA PHE A 64 -11.22 -0.30 12.07
C PHE A 64 -9.91 -0.43 11.32
N GLU A 65 -9.80 -1.49 10.53
CA GLU A 65 -8.72 -1.72 9.59
C GLU A 65 -9.25 -1.56 8.17
N ALA A 66 -8.50 -0.83 7.35
CA ALA A 66 -8.77 -0.66 5.93
C ALA A 66 -7.75 -1.46 5.11
N VAL A 67 -8.23 -2.26 4.17
CA VAL A 67 -7.39 -3.05 3.25
C VAL A 67 -7.69 -2.63 1.82
N GLY A 68 -6.65 -2.18 1.12
CA GLY A 68 -6.71 -1.86 -0.30
C GLY A 68 -6.40 -3.09 -1.15
N TYR A 69 -7.19 -3.30 -2.19
CA TYR A 69 -7.00 -4.32 -3.22
C TYR A 69 -6.61 -3.65 -4.53
N TYR A 70 -5.54 -4.13 -5.14
CA TYR A 70 -4.91 -3.50 -6.29
C TYR A 70 -5.07 -4.35 -7.56
N SER A 71 -4.93 -3.69 -8.72
CA SER A 71 -5.08 -4.28 -10.06
C SER A 71 -4.06 -5.37 -10.38
N ASP A 72 -2.98 -5.47 -9.62
CA ASP A 72 -1.98 -6.54 -9.72
C ASP A 72 -2.36 -7.80 -8.92
N GLY A 73 -3.54 -7.78 -8.28
CA GLY A 73 -4.03 -8.85 -7.41
C GLY A 73 -3.47 -8.80 -5.98
N SER A 74 -2.60 -7.85 -5.65
CA SER A 74 -2.10 -7.69 -4.29
C SER A 74 -3.12 -6.99 -3.38
N SER A 75 -3.02 -7.24 -2.08
CA SER A 75 -3.78 -6.55 -1.04
C SER A 75 -2.84 -6.00 0.02
N ARG A 76 -3.07 -4.77 0.48
CA ARG A 76 -2.23 -4.11 1.50
C ARG A 76 -3.09 -3.38 2.51
N ALA A 77 -2.71 -3.46 3.78
CA ALA A 77 -3.31 -2.62 4.81
C ALA A 77 -3.01 -1.14 4.50
N LEU A 78 -4.01 -0.28 4.60
CA LEU A 78 -3.90 1.16 4.44
C LEU A 78 -3.60 1.78 5.80
N THR A 79 -2.32 1.85 6.17
CA THR A 79 -1.87 2.34 7.48
C THR A 79 -1.73 3.85 7.54
N ASP A 80 -1.55 4.50 6.40
CA ASP A 80 -1.22 5.94 6.31
C ASP A 80 -2.46 6.81 6.10
N LEU A 81 -3.58 6.43 6.75
CA LEU A 81 -4.83 7.18 6.71
C LEU A 81 -4.84 8.26 7.80
N SER A 82 -5.40 9.41 7.45
CA SER A 82 -5.64 10.52 8.36
C SER A 82 -7.07 10.48 8.90
N VAL A 83 -7.36 11.24 9.97
CA VAL A 83 -8.72 11.30 10.55
C VAL A 83 -9.76 11.81 9.54
N SER A 84 -9.36 12.67 8.59
CA SER A 84 -10.23 13.19 7.54
C SER A 84 -10.61 12.17 6.47
N ASP A 85 -9.91 11.03 6.39
CA ASP A 85 -10.25 9.94 5.46
C ASP A 85 -11.39 9.07 6.00
N TRP A 86 -11.77 9.26 7.27
CA TRP A 86 -12.86 8.53 7.93
C TRP A 86 -14.11 9.40 8.03
N HIS A 87 -15.26 8.79 7.79
CA HIS A 87 -16.55 9.48 7.77
C HIS A 87 -17.57 8.75 8.64
N THR A 88 -18.58 9.48 9.11
CA THR A 88 -19.72 8.97 9.86
C THR A 88 -20.94 9.74 9.39
N SER A 89 -22.07 9.05 9.25
CA SER A 89 -23.32 9.70 8.83
C SER A 89 -23.86 10.71 9.85
N ASP A 90 -23.49 10.59 11.13
CA ASP A 90 -23.90 11.50 12.20
C ASP A 90 -22.81 11.57 13.29
N GLN A 91 -22.21 12.75 13.45
CA GLN A 91 -21.12 12.99 14.40
C GLN A 91 -21.59 13.04 15.86
N ASP A 92 -22.87 13.32 16.13
CA ASP A 92 -23.42 13.35 17.49
C ASP A 92 -23.65 11.93 18.04
N VAL A 93 -23.82 10.95 17.14
CA VAL A 93 -24.01 9.52 17.47
C VAL A 93 -22.71 8.74 17.46
N GLY A 94 -21.75 9.09 16.58
CA GLY A 94 -20.42 8.48 16.60
C GLY A 94 -19.45 9.25 15.73
N TYR A 95 -18.20 9.41 16.18
CA TYR A 95 -17.21 10.28 15.56
C TYR A 95 -15.79 9.70 15.57
N PHE A 96 -14.94 10.23 14.70
CA PHE A 96 -13.51 9.89 14.62
C PHE A 96 -12.67 11.08 15.11
N ASN A 97 -11.88 10.87 16.16
CA ASN A 97 -10.83 11.81 16.60
C ASN A 97 -9.43 11.30 16.26
N ASP A 98 -9.29 9.97 16.19
CA ASP A 98 -8.06 9.28 15.80
C ASP A 98 -8.36 8.49 14.51
N PRO A 99 -7.39 8.37 13.57
CA PRO A 99 -7.60 7.61 12.34
C PRO A 99 -8.05 6.18 12.63
N GLY A 100 -9.14 5.75 11.99
CA GLY A 100 -9.65 4.39 12.10
C GLY A 100 -10.25 4.03 13.46
N VAL A 101 -10.42 4.98 14.39
CA VAL A 101 -11.02 4.71 15.70
C VAL A 101 -12.32 5.49 15.85
N LEU A 102 -13.44 4.77 15.76
CA LEU A 102 -14.76 5.32 16.04
C LEU A 102 -14.98 5.39 17.56
N ILE A 103 -15.50 6.52 18.02
CA ILE A 103 -15.91 6.76 19.39
C ILE A 103 -17.43 6.91 19.40
N GLY A 104 -18.12 6.20 20.31
CA GLY A 104 -19.56 6.36 20.50
C GLY A 104 -19.90 7.74 21.06
N GLY A 105 -20.83 8.45 20.44
CA GLY A 105 -21.36 9.72 20.91
C GLY A 105 -22.39 9.56 22.04
N ASP A 106 -22.75 10.68 22.67
CA ASP A 106 -23.72 10.69 23.77
C ASP A 106 -25.16 10.55 23.26
N THR A 107 -25.40 10.82 21.97
CA THR A 107 -26.71 10.65 21.34
C THR A 107 -26.88 9.21 20.86
N PRO A 108 -27.90 8.47 21.33
CA PRO A 108 -28.16 7.13 20.82
C PRO A 108 -28.62 7.15 19.35
N GLY A 109 -28.15 6.20 18.54
CA GLY A 109 -28.56 6.10 17.14
C GLY A 109 -27.83 5.00 16.37
N ILE A 110 -28.05 4.98 15.06
CA ILE A 110 -27.35 4.11 14.12
C ILE A 110 -26.58 5.01 13.16
N VAL A 111 -25.29 4.73 12.99
CA VAL A 111 -24.42 5.42 12.04
C VAL A 111 -23.86 4.45 11.02
N THR A 112 -23.64 4.93 9.81
CA THR A 112 -22.77 4.29 8.82
C THR A 112 -21.42 4.97 8.83
N VAL A 113 -20.37 4.16 8.88
CA VAL A 113 -18.96 4.59 8.77
C VAL A 113 -18.36 4.15 7.46
#